data_AF-S8DSI2-F1
#
_entry.id   AF-S8DSI2-F1
#
_cell.length_a   1.000
_cell.length_b   1.000
_cell.length_c   1.000
_cell.angle_alpha   90.00
_cell.angle_beta   90.00
_cell.angle_gamma   90.00
#
_symmetry.space_group_name_H-M   'P 1'
#
loop_
_entity.id
_entity.type
_entity.pdbx_description
1 polymer ?
#
loop_
_entity_poly.entity_id
_entity_poly.type
_entity_poly.pdbx_seq_one_letter_code
_entity_poly.pdbx_strand_id
1 'polypeptide(L)'
;MPPFSQLRDFTTPGFGHNTLRFAFARKDATNRNQYMLVCALPYGMAYDQRIVTLNRSTTAAEADAPTLSPSKHPIIFFDCNFDPNPTIPRGLLGILLQAEPPVIRLTGNSRKIHTELGAPKLVPEVEILMGEDDLAHMCCYCGAPEFIELAPRRFKRCNNDPAQPQYICSNCEDQTKLTRSLRWVLKRYWLGGLELAS
;
A
#
# COMPACT_ATOMS: atom_id res chain seq x y z
N MET A 1 23.57 -23.02 13.48
CA MET A 1 23.27 -21.67 12.96
C MET A 1 21.82 -21.66 12.50
N PRO A 2 20.91 -20.85 13.06
CA PRO A 2 19.53 -20.90 12.62
C PRO A 2 19.37 -20.17 11.26
N PRO A 3 18.54 -20.69 10.34
CA PRO A 3 18.41 -20.23 8.95
C PRO A 3 17.52 -18.98 8.76
N PHE A 4 17.24 -18.20 9.81
CA PHE A 4 16.20 -17.17 9.79
C PHE A 4 16.72 -15.73 9.66
N SER A 5 18.00 -15.54 9.33
CA SER A 5 18.63 -14.24 9.18
C SER A 5 18.33 -13.53 7.85
N GLN A 6 17.59 -14.15 6.92
CA GLN A 6 17.34 -13.60 5.58
C GLN A 6 15.98 -12.91 5.41
N LEU A 7 15.14 -12.88 6.45
CA LEU A 7 13.79 -12.30 6.41
C LEU A 7 13.76 -10.83 6.87
N ARG A 8 14.85 -10.07 6.77
CA ARG A 8 15.03 -8.91 7.67
C ARG A 8 15.35 -7.52 7.15
N ASP A 9 15.68 -7.28 5.88
CA ASP A 9 16.22 -5.97 5.51
C ASP A 9 15.59 -5.35 4.25
N PHE A 10 14.77 -4.31 4.45
CA PHE A 10 14.20 -3.44 3.42
C PHE A 10 15.25 -2.41 2.97
N THR A 11 15.46 -2.25 1.67
CA THR A 11 16.46 -1.33 1.08
C THR A 11 15.97 0.11 0.97
N THR A 12 15.49 0.67 2.08
CA THR A 12 15.25 2.10 2.38
C THR A 12 14.04 2.82 1.76
N PRO A 13 13.39 3.73 2.52
CA PRO A 13 13.36 3.89 3.98
C PRO A 13 12.17 3.20 4.66
N GLY A 14 12.12 2.83 5.94
CA GLY A 14 12.92 3.28 7.06
C GLY A 14 12.21 2.97 8.38
N PHE A 15 12.95 2.36 9.32
CA PHE A 15 12.47 1.87 10.60
C PHE A 15 11.70 2.94 11.39
N GLY A 16 10.38 2.79 11.54
CA GLY A 16 9.69 3.37 12.68
C GLY A 16 10.08 2.55 13.91
N HIS A 17 11.02 3.04 14.72
CA HIS A 17 11.43 2.46 16.03
C HIS A 17 11.28 0.94 16.14
N ASN A 18 11.93 0.16 15.25
CA ASN A 18 11.94 -1.31 15.30
C ASN A 18 10.55 -2.01 15.28
N THR A 19 9.46 -1.33 14.92
CA THR A 19 8.09 -1.82 15.19
C THR A 19 7.25 -2.14 13.95
N LEU A 20 7.50 -1.52 12.79
CA LEU A 20 6.69 -1.78 11.59
C LEU A 20 7.53 -1.90 10.31
N ARG A 21 7.39 -3.05 9.66
CA ARG A 21 7.98 -3.37 8.36
C ARG A 21 6.92 -3.16 7.30
N PHE A 22 7.18 -2.28 6.33
CA PHE A 22 6.17 -1.89 5.36
C PHE A 22 6.71 -1.59 3.97
N ALA A 23 5.83 -1.63 2.98
CA ALA A 23 6.04 -1.09 1.65
C ALA A 23 4.84 -0.24 1.22
N PHE A 24 5.09 0.83 0.49
CA PHE A 24 4.04 1.61 -0.18
C PHE A 24 3.72 0.98 -1.53
N ALA A 25 2.44 0.94 -1.88
CA ALA A 25 1.95 0.46 -3.17
C ALA A 25 0.71 1.27 -3.59
N ARG A 26 0.39 1.24 -4.88
CA ARG A 26 -0.89 1.78 -5.39
C ARG A 26 -1.95 0.69 -5.46
N LYS A 27 -3.19 1.06 -5.16
CA LYS A 27 -4.35 0.15 -5.24
C LYS A 27 -4.90 0.07 -6.67
N ASP A 28 -3.99 -0.14 -7.63
CA ASP A 28 -4.23 0.00 -9.09
C ASP A 28 -5.40 -0.84 -9.61
N ALA A 29 -5.69 -1.98 -8.98
CA ALA A 29 -6.73 -2.89 -9.42
C ALA A 29 -8.17 -2.42 -9.13
N THR A 30 -8.38 -1.55 -8.15
CA THR A 30 -9.73 -1.12 -7.72
C THR A 30 -9.88 0.40 -7.72
N ASN A 31 -8.86 1.13 -7.24
CA ASN A 31 -8.86 2.58 -7.22
C ASN A 31 -7.41 3.07 -7.31
N ARG A 32 -7.01 3.50 -8.50
CA ARG A 32 -5.64 3.96 -8.78
C ARG A 32 -5.26 5.24 -8.03
N ASN A 33 -6.23 5.98 -7.54
CA ASN A 33 -5.99 7.18 -6.74
C ASN A 33 -5.71 6.84 -5.27
N GLN A 34 -5.90 5.58 -4.86
CA GLN A 34 -5.59 5.12 -3.52
C GLN A 34 -4.17 4.56 -3.42
N TYR A 35 -3.50 4.96 -2.35
CA TYR A 35 -2.25 4.39 -1.88
C TYR A 35 -2.51 3.48 -0.71
N MET A 36 -1.66 2.48 -0.57
CA MET A 36 -1.73 1.53 0.51
C MET A 36 -0.37 1.24 1.09
N LEU A 37 -0.40 0.86 2.35
CA LEU A 37 0.71 0.35 3.11
C LEU A 37 0.54 -1.15 3.26
N VAL A 38 1.53 -1.91 2.78
CA VAL A 38 1.61 -3.34 2.98
C VAL A 38 2.47 -3.56 4.22
N CYS A 39 1.85 -3.92 5.34
CA CYS A 39 2.54 -4.16 6.60
C CYS A 39 2.81 -5.66 6.78
N ALA A 40 4.03 -6.00 7.21
CA ALA A 40 4.32 -7.31 7.78
C ALA A 40 4.12 -7.23 9.29
N LEU A 41 3.05 -7.86 9.79
CA LEU A 41 2.75 -7.92 11.23
C LEU A 41 3.19 -9.28 11.78
N PRO A 42 3.92 -9.33 12.91
CA PRO A 42 4.22 -10.60 13.55
C PRO A 42 2.92 -11.23 14.09
N TYR A 43 2.64 -12.47 13.71
CA TYR A 43 1.56 -13.29 14.24
C TYR A 43 2.10 -14.67 14.64
N GLY A 44 2.40 -14.84 15.94
CA GLY A 44 3.03 -16.05 16.45
C GLY A 44 4.44 -16.25 15.88
N MET A 45 4.68 -17.38 15.22
CA MET A 45 5.94 -17.71 14.52
C MET A 45 5.92 -17.33 13.03
N ALA A 46 4.84 -16.71 12.54
CA ALA A 46 4.67 -16.28 11.16
C ALA A 46 4.54 -14.75 11.07
N TYR A 47 4.74 -14.20 9.87
CA TYR A 47 4.35 -12.82 9.57
C TYR A 47 3.06 -12.86 8.76
N ASP A 48 2.00 -12.21 9.26
CA ASP A 48 0.78 -12.00 8.51
C ASP A 48 0.86 -10.68 7.72
N GLN A 49 0.21 -10.65 6.56
CA GLN A 49 0.23 -9.53 5.64
C GLN A 49 -1.02 -8.70 5.83
N ARG A 50 -0.85 -7.44 6.25
CA ARG A 50 -1.97 -6.51 6.36
C ARG A 50 -1.83 -5.38 5.35
N ILE A 51 -2.80 -5.29 4.44
CA ILE A 51 -2.91 -4.18 3.50
C ILE A 51 -3.79 -3.11 4.13
N VAL A 52 -3.29 -1.89 4.16
CA VAL A 52 -3.95 -0.74 4.78
C VAL A 52 -4.06 0.37 3.75
N THR A 53 -5.27 0.86 3.49
CA THR A 53 -5.46 2.00 2.57
C THR A 53 -5.16 3.30 3.32
N LEU A 54 -4.30 4.15 2.75
CA LEU A 54 -3.81 5.37 3.40
C LEU A 54 -4.72 6.59 3.18
N ASN A 55 -5.45 6.61 2.06
CA ASN A 55 -6.40 7.66 1.70
C ASN A 55 -7.76 7.02 1.38
N ARG A 56 -8.36 6.37 2.38
CA ARG A 56 -9.60 5.59 2.22
C ARG A 56 -10.76 6.45 1.69
N SER A 57 -10.82 7.71 2.08
CA SER A 57 -11.84 8.67 1.62
C SER A 57 -11.71 9.08 0.15
N THR A 58 -10.58 8.81 -0.52
CA THR A 58 -10.40 9.09 -1.95
C THR A 58 -11.21 8.10 -2.78
N THR A 59 -12.10 8.61 -3.63
CA THR A 59 -12.97 7.77 -4.49
C THR A 59 -12.36 7.57 -5.87
N ALA A 60 -12.77 6.51 -6.57
CA ALA A 60 -12.32 6.26 -7.95
C ALA A 60 -12.86 7.29 -8.95
N ALA A 61 -13.90 8.03 -8.57
CA ALA A 61 -14.54 9.07 -9.38
C ALA A 61 -13.91 10.46 -9.17
N GLU A 62 -13.00 10.64 -8.18
CA GLU A 62 -12.18 11.84 -8.11
C GLU A 62 -11.34 11.87 -9.41
N ALA A 63 -11.70 12.79 -10.31
CA ALA A 63 -11.29 12.81 -11.72
C ALA A 63 -9.79 13.01 -11.92
N ASP A 64 -9.10 13.50 -10.89
CA ASP A 64 -7.68 13.79 -10.94
C ASP A 64 -6.91 12.68 -10.22
N ALA A 65 -5.89 12.17 -10.92
CA ALA A 65 -4.78 11.47 -10.30
C ALA A 65 -4.27 12.29 -9.09
N PRO A 66 -3.70 11.66 -8.05
CA PRO A 66 -3.20 12.38 -6.89
C PRO A 66 -2.35 13.58 -7.34
N THR A 67 -2.64 14.76 -6.77
CA THR A 67 -1.84 15.96 -7.02
C THR A 67 -0.38 15.63 -6.79
N LEU A 68 0.48 15.97 -7.74
CA LEU A 68 1.91 15.75 -7.59
C LEU A 68 2.57 17.02 -7.05
N SER A 69 3.53 16.85 -6.14
CA SER A 69 4.40 17.96 -5.75
C SER A 69 5.29 18.40 -6.92
N PRO A 70 5.97 19.56 -6.84
CA PRO A 70 6.96 19.96 -7.83
C PRO A 70 8.06 18.92 -8.08
N SER A 71 8.34 18.07 -7.07
CA SER A 71 9.29 16.95 -7.14
C SER A 71 8.68 15.66 -7.72
N LYS A 72 7.44 15.71 -8.25
CA LYS A 72 6.67 14.59 -8.78
C LYS A 72 6.30 13.52 -7.75
N HIS A 73 6.23 13.89 -6.48
CA HIS A 73 5.79 13.01 -5.41
C HIS A 73 4.28 13.06 -5.23
N PRO A 74 3.59 11.93 -4.98
CA PRO A 74 2.17 11.93 -4.73
C PRO A 74 1.78 12.68 -3.46
N ILE A 75 0.75 13.52 -3.54
CA ILE A 75 0.13 14.19 -2.40
C ILE A 75 -1.24 13.57 -2.16
N ILE A 76 -1.49 13.15 -0.92
CA ILE A 76 -2.74 12.51 -0.51
C ILE A 76 -3.26 13.05 0.81
N PHE A 77 -4.57 12.97 1.02
CA PHE A 77 -5.16 13.15 2.36
C PHE A 77 -5.06 11.84 3.14
N PHE A 78 -4.34 11.86 4.27
CA PHE A 78 -4.07 10.68 5.08
C PHE A 78 -5.29 10.26 5.92
N ASP A 79 -6.23 9.56 5.30
CA ASP A 79 -7.37 8.93 5.95
C ASP A 79 -7.19 7.41 6.05
N CYS A 80 -6.57 6.99 7.15
CA CYS A 80 -6.37 5.61 7.52
C CYS A 80 -7.16 5.30 8.81
N ASN A 81 -7.83 4.14 8.84
CA ASN A 81 -8.55 3.62 10.02
C ASN A 81 -7.78 2.53 10.77
N PHE A 82 -6.56 2.20 10.32
CA PHE A 82 -5.69 1.25 10.98
C PHE A 82 -4.73 1.97 11.91
N ASP A 83 -4.71 1.53 13.16
CA ASP A 83 -3.71 1.93 14.14
C ASP A 83 -2.96 0.68 14.65
N PRO A 84 -1.72 0.46 14.22
CA PRO A 84 -0.93 -0.70 14.66
C PRO A 84 -0.53 -0.61 16.13
N ASN A 85 -0.45 0.60 16.70
CA ASN A 85 -0.08 0.79 18.09
C ASN A 85 -0.75 2.05 18.66
N PRO A 86 -1.84 1.88 19.44
CA PRO A 86 -2.61 3.01 19.97
C PRO A 86 -1.83 3.86 20.99
N THR A 87 -0.65 3.40 21.43
CA THR A 87 0.21 4.17 22.35
C THR A 87 1.04 5.24 21.62
N ILE A 88 1.17 5.16 20.29
CA ILE A 88 1.94 6.14 19.51
C ILE A 88 1.04 7.34 19.18
N PRO A 89 1.45 8.57 19.53
CA PRO A 89 0.71 9.76 19.15
C PRO A 89 0.53 9.83 17.63
N ARG A 90 -0.72 10.04 17.19
CA ARG A 90 -1.11 10.04 15.76
C ARG A 90 -1.04 8.66 15.09
N GLY A 91 -0.92 7.57 15.84
CA GLY A 91 -0.99 6.18 15.36
C GLY A 91 -0.05 5.92 14.18
N LEU A 92 -0.57 5.28 13.12
CA LEU A 92 0.19 4.99 11.90
C LEU A 92 0.84 6.23 11.25
N LEU A 93 0.15 7.38 11.25
CA LEU A 93 0.72 8.61 10.71
C LEU A 93 1.97 9.03 11.47
N GLY A 94 1.95 8.92 12.80
CA GLY A 94 3.09 9.21 13.65
C GLY A 94 4.28 8.31 13.34
N ILE A 95 4.03 7.01 13.14
CA ILE A 95 5.06 6.03 12.77
C ILE A 95 5.71 6.41 11.43
N LEU A 96 4.92 6.71 10.41
CA LEU A 96 5.42 7.03 9.08
C LEU A 96 6.19 8.36 9.03
N LEU A 97 5.79 9.35 9.84
CA LEU A 97 6.52 10.62 9.97
C LEU A 97 7.88 10.48 10.67
N GLN A 98 8.08 9.41 11.43
CA GLN A 98 9.33 9.10 12.15
C GLN A 98 10.18 8.05 11.42
N ALA A 99 9.75 7.58 10.25
CA ALA A 99 10.52 6.62 9.46
C ALA A 99 11.88 7.21 9.06
N GLU A 100 12.94 6.39 9.11
CA GLU A 100 14.29 6.79 8.72
C GLU A 100 14.92 5.86 7.68
N PRO A 101 15.30 6.39 6.50
CA PRO A 101 14.98 7.72 5.96
C PRO A 101 13.47 8.13 5.89
N PRO A 102 13.15 9.41 5.61
CA PRO A 102 11.76 9.88 5.57
C PRO A 102 10.96 9.30 4.38
N VAL A 103 9.77 8.74 4.66
CA VAL A 103 8.87 8.19 3.62
C VAL A 103 7.67 9.08 3.31
N ILE A 104 7.26 9.92 4.25
CA ILE A 104 6.20 10.91 4.06
C ILE A 104 6.57 12.23 4.74
N ARG A 105 5.91 13.32 4.32
CA ARG A 105 6.00 14.63 4.95
C ARG A 105 4.65 15.31 5.00
N LEU A 106 4.37 16.07 6.05
CA LEU A 106 3.17 16.92 6.12
C LEU A 106 3.32 18.13 5.19
N THR A 107 2.27 18.46 4.43
CA THR A 107 2.26 19.66 3.57
C THR A 107 1.81 20.92 4.34
N GLY A 108 1.17 20.72 5.50
CA GLY A 108 0.54 21.79 6.30
C GLY A 108 -0.95 21.98 5.97
N ASN A 109 -1.45 21.42 4.88
CA ASN A 109 -2.86 21.45 4.53
C ASN A 109 -3.65 20.36 5.26
N SER A 110 -4.97 20.54 5.33
CA SER A 110 -5.89 19.54 5.84
C SER A 110 -7.28 19.69 5.22
N ARG A 111 -8.03 18.60 5.19
CA ARG A 111 -9.42 18.55 4.70
C ARG A 111 -10.32 17.99 5.78
N LYS A 112 -11.53 18.54 5.91
CA LYS A 112 -12.59 17.91 6.72
C LYS A 112 -13.28 16.84 5.87
N ILE A 113 -13.32 15.62 6.39
CA ILE A 113 -14.13 14.53 5.83
C ILE A 113 -15.22 14.17 6.83
N HIS A 114 -16.30 13.57 6.35
CA HIS A 114 -17.30 12.97 7.22
C HIS A 114 -16.93 11.50 7.41
N THR A 115 -16.86 11.07 8.68
CA THR A 115 -16.69 9.65 9.00
C THR A 115 -17.97 8.88 8.70
N GLU A 116 -17.90 7.54 8.67
CA GLU A 116 -19.07 6.66 8.54
C GLU A 116 -20.12 6.92 9.65
N LEU A 117 -19.69 7.45 10.80
CA LEU A 117 -20.54 7.87 11.92
C LEU A 117 -21.07 9.30 11.79
N GLY A 118 -20.86 9.97 10.65
CA GLY A 118 -21.32 11.33 10.36
C GLY A 118 -20.51 12.45 11.03
N ALA A 119 -19.60 12.12 11.96
CA ALA A 119 -18.78 13.11 12.64
C ALA A 119 -17.69 13.68 11.69
N PRO A 120 -17.47 15.00 11.68
CA PRO A 120 -16.40 15.60 10.89
C PRO A 120 -15.04 15.24 11.49
N LYS A 121 -14.16 14.65 10.66
CA LYS A 121 -12.76 14.34 10.99
C LYS A 121 -11.85 15.24 10.15
N LEU A 122 -10.89 15.88 10.81
CA LEU A 122 -9.84 16.62 10.10
C LEU A 122 -8.75 15.65 9.67
N VAL A 123 -8.46 15.63 8.38
CA VAL A 123 -7.51 14.71 7.76
C VAL A 123 -6.32 15.52 7.25
N PRO A 124 -5.09 15.24 7.71
CA PRO A 124 -3.91 15.95 7.24
C PRO A 124 -3.56 15.55 5.81
N GLU A 125 -3.04 16.49 5.05
CA GLU A 125 -2.44 16.23 3.75
C GLU A 125 -0.95 15.88 3.91
N VAL A 126 -0.52 14.83 3.21
CA VAL A 126 0.85 14.32 3.23
C VAL A 126 1.37 14.15 1.80
N GLU A 127 2.66 14.41 1.63
CA GLU A 127 3.44 14.05 0.44
C GLU A 127 4.14 12.72 0.70
N ILE A 128 4.00 11.75 -0.20
CA ILE A 128 4.74 10.49 -0.21
C ILE A 128 6.08 10.73 -0.88
N LEU A 129 7.17 10.67 -0.13
CA LEU A 129 8.52 11.03 -0.58
C LEU A 129 9.22 9.92 -1.40
N MET A 130 8.45 8.97 -1.91
CA MET A 130 8.91 7.88 -2.77
C MET A 130 8.47 8.15 -4.20
N GLY A 131 9.34 7.89 -5.18
CA GLY A 131 8.94 7.92 -6.58
C GLY A 131 8.00 6.76 -6.92
N GLU A 132 7.22 6.89 -8.01
CA GLU A 132 6.38 5.79 -8.50
C GLU A 132 7.21 4.52 -8.80
N ASP A 133 8.47 4.69 -9.24
CA ASP A 133 9.40 3.59 -9.51
C ASP A 133 9.92 2.91 -8.24
N ASP A 134 9.78 3.54 -7.07
CA ASP A 134 10.18 2.98 -5.77
C ASP A 134 9.01 2.28 -5.07
N LEU A 135 7.79 2.49 -5.54
CA LEU A 135 6.60 1.82 -5.01
C LEU A 135 6.65 0.33 -5.33
N ALA A 136 6.15 -0.48 -4.40
CA ALA A 136 5.94 -1.89 -4.61
C ALA A 136 4.79 -2.12 -5.61
N HIS A 137 5.00 -3.03 -6.55
CA HIS A 137 3.95 -3.42 -7.49
C HIS A 137 2.96 -4.40 -6.88
N MET A 138 1.75 -4.42 -7.43
CA MET A 138 0.74 -5.43 -7.09
C MET A 138 0.58 -6.42 -8.22
N CYS A 139 0.57 -7.71 -7.90
CA CYS A 139 0.25 -8.72 -8.90
C CYS A 139 -1.21 -8.53 -9.39
N CYS A 140 -1.38 -8.34 -10.69
CA CYS A 140 -2.69 -8.10 -11.29
C CYS A 140 -3.62 -9.30 -11.07
N TYR A 141 -3.09 -10.53 -11.09
CA TYR A 141 -3.86 -11.77 -10.93
C TYR A 141 -4.19 -12.10 -9.47
N CYS A 142 -3.19 -12.30 -8.62
CA CYS A 142 -3.43 -12.75 -7.24
C CYS A 142 -3.56 -11.61 -6.23
N GLY A 143 -3.17 -10.39 -6.59
CA GLY A 143 -3.18 -9.26 -5.64
C GLY A 143 -2.09 -9.33 -4.58
N ALA A 144 -1.13 -10.25 -4.70
CA ALA A 144 0.02 -10.26 -3.82
C ALA A 144 0.87 -8.99 -4.06
N PRO A 145 1.29 -8.30 -2.99
CA PRO A 145 2.24 -7.21 -3.10
C PRO A 145 3.64 -7.72 -3.42
N GLU A 146 4.41 -6.89 -4.11
CA GLU A 146 5.82 -7.10 -4.33
C GLU A 146 6.59 -6.82 -3.04
N PHE A 147 7.46 -7.77 -2.68
CA PHE A 147 8.35 -7.63 -1.54
C PHE A 147 9.72 -7.23 -2.06
N ILE A 148 10.17 -6.05 -1.64
CA ILE A 148 11.48 -5.50 -2.00
C ILE A 148 12.62 -6.43 -1.53
N GLU A 149 12.42 -7.16 -0.42
CA GLU A 149 13.47 -8.03 0.16
C GLU A 149 13.61 -9.40 -0.52
N LEU A 150 12.52 -10.02 -0.97
CA LEU A 150 12.52 -11.43 -1.41
C LEU A 150 12.75 -11.59 -2.92
N ALA A 151 12.71 -10.49 -3.67
CA ALA A 151 12.76 -10.55 -5.12
C ALA A 151 13.99 -9.78 -5.63
N PRO A 152 15.10 -10.47 -6.01
CA PRO A 152 16.15 -9.83 -6.81
C PRO A 152 15.64 -9.41 -8.21
N ARG A 153 14.35 -9.60 -8.50
CA ARG A 153 13.68 -9.25 -9.75
C ARG A 153 12.33 -8.63 -9.44
N ARG A 154 12.17 -7.35 -9.78
CA ARG A 154 10.87 -6.67 -9.79
C ARG A 154 9.85 -7.51 -10.55
N PHE A 155 8.59 -7.45 -10.14
CA PHE A 155 7.47 -8.06 -10.85
C PHE A 155 7.50 -7.60 -12.30
N LYS A 156 7.31 -8.55 -13.20
CA LYS A 156 7.41 -8.28 -14.62
C LYS A 156 6.15 -7.58 -15.09
N ARG A 157 6.29 -6.60 -15.96
CA ARG A 157 5.14 -6.01 -16.63
C ARG A 157 4.48 -7.04 -17.55
N CYS A 158 3.16 -7.25 -17.40
CA CYS A 158 2.42 -8.28 -18.14
C CYS A 158 1.42 -7.72 -19.15
N ASN A 159 1.36 -6.39 -19.31
CA ASN A 159 0.55 -5.72 -20.31
C ASN A 159 1.34 -4.65 -21.08
N ASN A 160 0.79 -4.22 -22.21
CA ASN A 160 1.42 -3.20 -23.06
C ASN A 160 0.82 -1.79 -22.87
N ASP A 161 -0.20 -1.63 -22.02
CA ASP A 161 -0.84 -0.34 -21.79
C ASP A 161 0.04 0.55 -20.89
N PRO A 162 0.64 1.65 -21.41
CA PRO A 162 1.47 2.55 -20.62
C PRO A 162 0.65 3.43 -19.68
N ALA A 163 -0.62 3.68 -19.99
CA ALA A 163 -1.49 4.44 -19.12
C ALA A 163 -1.87 3.62 -17.88
N GLN A 164 -2.02 2.31 -17.99
CA GLN A 164 -2.36 1.42 -16.87
C GLN A 164 -1.42 0.22 -16.80
N PRO A 165 -0.17 0.38 -16.34
CA PRO A 165 0.76 -0.73 -16.26
C PRO A 165 0.26 -1.80 -15.27
N GLN A 166 0.37 -3.07 -15.67
CA GLN A 166 0.04 -4.22 -14.84
C GLN A 166 1.26 -5.11 -14.67
N TYR A 167 1.41 -5.64 -13.47
CA TYR A 167 2.57 -6.44 -13.09
C TYR A 167 2.17 -7.84 -12.63
N ILE A 168 3.04 -8.82 -12.87
CA ILE A 168 2.83 -10.22 -12.51
C ILE A 168 3.95 -10.70 -11.59
N CYS A 169 3.58 -11.41 -10.52
CA CYS A 169 4.54 -12.10 -9.66
C CYS A 169 5.02 -13.41 -10.30
N SER A 170 6.21 -13.88 -9.93
CA SER A 170 6.81 -15.14 -10.43
C SER A 170 5.83 -16.32 -10.32
N ASN A 171 5.19 -16.49 -9.16
CA ASN A 171 4.24 -17.58 -8.93
C ASN A 171 3.05 -17.57 -9.89
N CYS A 172 2.57 -16.40 -10.33
CA CYS A 172 1.51 -16.30 -11.32
C CYS A 172 2.05 -16.40 -12.76
N GLU A 173 3.30 -16.01 -13.00
CA GLU A 173 3.96 -16.16 -14.29
C GLU A 173 4.15 -17.63 -14.68
N ASP A 174 4.44 -18.49 -13.71
CA ASP A 174 4.66 -19.93 -13.92
C ASP A 174 3.35 -20.74 -14.10
N GLN A 175 2.19 -20.13 -13.83
CA GLN A 175 0.89 -20.82 -13.91
C GLN A 175 0.29 -20.83 -15.31
N THR A 176 -0.63 -21.76 -15.60
CA THR A 176 -1.40 -21.73 -16.86
C THR A 176 -2.30 -20.48 -16.95
N LYS A 177 -2.65 -20.05 -18.17
CA LYS A 177 -3.56 -18.91 -18.39
C LYS A 177 -4.90 -19.10 -17.67
N LEU A 178 -5.45 -20.33 -17.66
CA LEU A 178 -6.72 -20.64 -16.99
C LEU A 178 -6.62 -20.39 -15.47
N THR A 179 -5.58 -20.91 -14.83
CA THR A 179 -5.35 -20.73 -13.38
C THR A 179 -5.20 -19.25 -13.00
N ARG A 180 -4.49 -18.47 -13.84
CA ARG A 180 -4.33 -17.03 -13.64
C ARG A 180 -5.67 -16.29 -13.71
N SER A 181 -6.47 -16.57 -14.75
CA SER A 181 -7.80 -15.98 -14.91
C SER A 181 -8.72 -16.30 -13.74
N LEU A 182 -8.70 -17.55 -13.26
CA LEU A 182 -9.48 -17.94 -12.06
C LEU A 182 -9.04 -17.16 -10.82
N ARG A 183 -7.73 -16.99 -10.59
CA ARG A 183 -7.23 -16.17 -9.46
C ARG A 183 -7.67 -14.71 -9.56
N TRP A 184 -7.62 -14.13 -10.75
CA TRP A 184 -8.09 -12.76 -10.98
C TRP A 184 -9.59 -12.61 -10.70
N VAL A 185 -10.40 -13.55 -11.20
CA VAL A 185 -11.84 -13.60 -10.95
C VAL A 185 -12.10 -13.71 -9.46
N LEU A 186 -11.50 -14.71 -8.79
CA LEU A 186 -11.65 -14.91 -7.35
C LEU A 186 -11.27 -13.65 -6.58
N LYS A 187 -10.12 -13.03 -6.85
CA LYS A 187 -9.71 -11.76 -6.25
C LYS A 187 -10.76 -10.67 -6.40
N ARG A 188 -11.35 -10.50 -7.60
CA ARG A 188 -12.35 -9.47 -7.87
C ARG A 188 -13.65 -9.71 -7.10
N TYR A 189 -14.10 -10.96 -7.00
CA TYR A 189 -15.30 -11.31 -6.24
C TYR A 189 -15.07 -11.34 -4.73
N TRP A 190 -13.88 -11.70 -4.27
CA TRP A 190 -13.52 -11.67 -2.84
C TRP A 190 -13.36 -10.23 -2.33
N LEU A 191 -12.73 -9.34 -3.14
CA LEU A 191 -12.63 -7.91 -2.81
C LEU A 191 -13.97 -7.17 -2.98
N GLY A 192 -14.86 -7.63 -3.85
CA GLY A 192 -16.23 -7.10 -3.99
C GLY A 192 -17.23 -7.66 -2.96
N GLY A 193 -16.88 -8.73 -2.24
CA GLY A 193 -17.77 -9.42 -1.29
C GLY A 193 -17.72 -8.89 0.15
N LEU A 194 -16.77 -8.00 0.48
CA LEU A 194 -16.64 -7.41 1.82
C LEU A 194 -17.27 -6.02 1.96
N GLU A 195 -17.92 -5.50 0.90
CA GLU A 195 -18.78 -4.31 0.97
C GLU A 195 -20.27 -4.66 1.20
N LEU A 196 -20.62 -5.94 1.33
CA LEU A 196 -21.98 -6.42 1.63
C LEU A 196 -21.97 -7.40 2.81
N ALA A 197 -21.68 -6.89 4.01
CA ALA A 197 -22.20 -7.34 5.31
C ALA A 197 -21.32 -6.78 6.45
N SER A 198 -21.47 -5.49 6.71
CA SER A 198 -21.45 -4.94 8.07
C SER A 198 -22.86 -4.47 8.37
#